data_AF-A0A7S2IRP3-F1
#
_entry.id   AF-A0A7S2IRP3-F1
#
_cell.length_a   1.000
_cell.length_b   1.000
_cell.length_c   1.000
_cell.angle_alpha   90.00
_cell.angle_beta   90.00
_cell.angle_gamma   90.00
#
_symmetry.space_group_name_H-M   'P 1'
#
loop_
_entity.id
_entity.type
_entity.pdbx_description
1 polymer ?
#
loop_
_entity_poly.entity_id
_entity_poly.type
_entity_poly.pdbx_seq_one_letter_code
_entity_poly.pdbx_strand_id
1 'polypeptide(L)'
;TAAAQEVKLVPPEKSLERAGFLRLLQASFDWDVAFHNVDAALSLLQDHTQGPTSDREDSRLVSYTEAVTLLRHSYFRPRDEGRNFVMISLAEAETLRRIMHCRLSRPLLSEQPGATVALRCVLSNNPIFDETQGFSGGPKFQTSMVHQTARFLDCQTFYKENELSVLLRALQHDQPF
;
A
#
# COMPACT_ATOMS: atom_id res chain seq x y z
N THR A 1 -21.29 -7.04 16.14
CA THR A 1 -20.57 -8.31 16.33
C THR A 1 -20.91 -9.24 15.18
N ALA A 2 -20.30 -9.02 14.02
CA ALA A 2 -20.43 -9.92 12.87
C ALA A 2 -19.24 -10.88 12.91
N ALA A 3 -19.53 -12.18 13.00
CA ALA A 3 -18.51 -13.23 13.03
C ALA A 3 -17.73 -13.22 11.70
N ALA A 4 -16.40 -13.15 11.78
CA ALA A 4 -15.51 -13.31 10.63
C ALA A 4 -15.77 -14.68 10.02
N GLN A 5 -16.31 -14.70 8.81
CA GLN A 5 -16.59 -15.92 8.07
C GLN A 5 -15.25 -16.39 7.47
N GLU A 6 -14.57 -17.31 8.15
CA GLU A 6 -13.36 -17.94 7.62
C GLU A 6 -13.67 -18.60 6.27
N VAL A 7 -13.23 -17.94 5.20
CA VAL A 7 -13.32 -18.49 3.85
C VAL A 7 -12.37 -19.68 3.78
N LYS A 8 -12.92 -20.89 3.84
CA LYS A 8 -12.16 -22.13 3.58
C LYS A 8 -11.76 -22.15 2.11
N LEU A 9 -10.56 -21.68 1.84
CA LEU A 9 -9.95 -21.73 0.52
C LEU A 9 -9.50 -23.16 0.22
N VAL A 10 -10.07 -23.77 -0.82
CA VAL A 10 -9.67 -25.10 -1.30
C VAL A 10 -8.35 -24.95 -2.06
N PRO A 11 -7.27 -25.67 -1.68
CA PRO A 11 -6.00 -25.55 -2.35
C PRO A 11 -6.09 -26.08 -3.80
N PRO A 12 -5.50 -25.40 -4.79
CA PRO A 12 -5.41 -25.90 -6.15
C PRO A 12 -4.49 -27.13 -6.22
N GLU A 13 -4.77 -28.06 -7.13
CA GLU A 13 -4.03 -29.34 -7.27
C GLU A 13 -2.56 -29.18 -7.71
N LYS A 14 -2.15 -27.97 -8.12
CA LYS A 14 -0.82 -27.72 -8.71
C LYS A 14 0.08 -27.00 -7.72
N SER A 15 1.24 -27.59 -7.44
CA SER A 15 2.33 -26.96 -6.68
C SER A 15 3.16 -26.04 -7.59
N LEU A 16 3.58 -24.90 -7.06
CA LEU A 16 4.40 -23.91 -7.78
C LEU A 16 5.80 -23.88 -7.21
N GLU A 17 6.81 -23.78 -8.08
CA GLU A 17 8.18 -23.54 -7.65
C GLU A 17 8.32 -22.19 -6.97
N ARG A 18 8.94 -22.18 -5.79
CA ARG A 18 9.10 -21.02 -4.90
C ARG A 18 9.75 -19.82 -5.58
N ALA A 19 10.82 -20.05 -6.35
CA ALA A 19 11.51 -18.99 -7.09
C ALA A 19 10.66 -18.44 -8.24
N GLY A 20 9.90 -19.30 -8.94
CA GLY A 20 8.99 -18.89 -10.01
C GLY A 20 7.82 -18.07 -9.47
N PHE A 21 7.24 -18.48 -8.34
CA PHE A 21 6.16 -17.77 -7.67
C PHE A 21 6.60 -16.38 -7.20
N LEU A 22 7.77 -16.26 -6.56
CA LEU A 22 8.27 -14.95 -6.10
C LEU A 22 8.62 -14.02 -7.26
N ARG A 23 9.15 -14.54 -8.38
CA ARG A 23 9.35 -13.76 -9.60
C ARG A 23 8.03 -13.31 -10.23
N LEU A 24 7.00 -14.17 -10.22
CA LEU A 24 5.66 -13.81 -10.65
C LEU A 24 5.03 -12.74 -9.76
N LEU A 25 5.22 -12.83 -8.44
CA LEU A 25 4.78 -11.78 -7.52
C LEU A 25 5.52 -10.48 -7.79
N GLN A 26 6.85 -10.51 -7.92
CA GLN A 26 7.63 -9.33 -8.25
C GLN A 26 7.19 -8.69 -9.59
N ALA A 27 6.86 -9.50 -10.60
CA ALA A 27 6.38 -9.02 -11.89
C ALA A 27 4.93 -8.50 -11.84
N SER A 28 4.08 -9.11 -11.01
CA SER A 28 2.66 -8.72 -10.86
C SER A 28 2.49 -7.48 -9.96
N PHE A 29 3.45 -7.25 -9.08
CA PHE A 29 3.50 -6.15 -8.11
C PHE A 29 4.75 -5.28 -8.32
N ASP A 30 5.21 -5.15 -9.57
CA ASP A 30 6.31 -4.27 -9.97
C ASP A 30 6.05 -2.80 -9.58
N TRP A 31 4.78 -2.44 -9.42
CA TRP A 31 4.34 -1.15 -8.94
C TRP A 31 4.43 -1.00 -7.42
N ASP A 32 4.63 -2.04 -6.60
CA ASP A 32 4.68 -1.98 -5.13
C ASP A 32 6.06 -2.36 -4.56
N VAL A 33 6.71 -1.40 -3.90
CA VAL A 33 8.06 -1.53 -3.34
C VAL A 33 8.14 -2.65 -2.29
N ALA A 34 7.02 -3.01 -1.67
CA ALA A 34 6.96 -4.06 -0.64
C ALA A 34 7.36 -5.46 -1.16
N PHE A 35 7.10 -5.76 -2.44
CA PHE A 35 7.43 -7.04 -3.06
C PHE A 35 8.77 -7.05 -3.81
N HIS A 36 9.56 -5.97 -3.71
CA HIS A 36 10.85 -5.89 -4.40
C HIS A 36 11.96 -6.68 -3.70
N ASN A 37 11.76 -7.07 -2.43
CA ASN A 37 12.75 -7.85 -1.69
C ASN A 37 12.36 -9.33 -1.62
N VAL A 38 12.76 -10.06 -2.67
CA VAL A 38 12.58 -11.52 -2.77
C VAL A 38 13.27 -12.24 -1.62
N ASP A 39 14.39 -11.72 -1.11
CA ASP A 39 15.13 -12.33 0.00
C ASP A 39 14.37 -12.22 1.32
N ALA A 40 13.69 -11.09 1.57
CA ALA A 40 12.81 -10.92 2.72
C ALA A 40 11.58 -11.84 2.65
N ALA A 41 11.05 -12.05 1.45
CA ALA A 41 9.97 -13.02 1.20
C ALA A 41 10.42 -14.45 1.48
N LEU A 42 11.65 -14.80 1.09
CA LEU A 42 12.24 -16.11 1.35
C LEU A 42 12.50 -16.33 2.84
N SER A 43 12.98 -15.33 3.58
CA SER A 43 13.23 -15.45 5.03
C SER A 43 11.95 -15.64 5.82
N LEU A 44 10.87 -14.92 5.47
CA LEU A 44 9.56 -15.07 6.14
C LEU A 44 8.96 -16.47 5.94
N LEU A 45 9.20 -17.08 4.78
CA LEU A 45 8.79 -18.46 4.49
C LEU A 45 9.69 -19.49 5.20
N GLN A 46 10.98 -19.20 5.43
CA GLN A 46 11.90 -20.10 6.14
C GLN A 46 11.59 -20.18 7.63
N ASP A 47 11.17 -19.08 8.26
CA ASP A 47 10.83 -19.06 9.70
C ASP A 47 9.65 -20.00 10.04
N HIS A 48 8.73 -20.24 9.09
CA HIS A 48 7.60 -21.16 9.27
C HIS A 48 7.91 -22.64 8.97
N THR A 49 9.08 -22.96 8.40
CA THR A 49 9.44 -24.35 8.01
C THR A 49 10.19 -25.12 9.09
N GLN A 50 10.35 -24.58 10.31
CA GLN A 50 10.95 -25.31 11.45
C GLN A 50 9.97 -26.29 12.14
N GLY A 51 9.23 -27.08 11.35
CA GLY A 51 8.54 -28.31 11.77
C GLY A 51 9.39 -29.55 11.40
N PRO A 52 9.20 -30.71 12.06
CA PRO A 52 10.17 -31.80 12.00
C PRO A 52 10.15 -32.50 10.64
N THR A 53 11.27 -32.38 9.91
CA THR A 53 11.84 -33.38 8.99
C THR A 53 10.87 -34.25 8.18
N SER A 54 10.39 -33.75 7.04
CA SER A 54 10.08 -34.59 5.88
C SER A 54 10.43 -33.84 4.59
N ASP A 55 11.27 -34.49 3.79
CA ASP A 55 11.45 -34.35 2.34
C ASP A 55 12.11 -33.07 1.78
N ARG A 56 13.39 -33.22 1.42
CA ARG A 56 14.29 -32.20 0.81
C ARG A 56 13.79 -31.62 -0.52
N GLU A 57 12.76 -32.17 -1.15
CA GLU A 57 12.18 -31.67 -2.40
C GLU A 57 11.02 -30.68 -2.16
N ASP A 58 10.27 -30.82 -1.07
CA ASP A 58 9.14 -29.94 -0.73
C ASP A 58 9.59 -28.52 -0.35
N SER A 59 10.84 -28.37 0.10
CA SER A 59 11.41 -27.05 0.44
C SER A 59 11.52 -26.09 -0.75
N ARG A 60 11.47 -26.61 -2.00
CA ARG A 60 11.46 -25.82 -3.24
C ARG A 60 10.07 -25.42 -3.71
N LEU A 61 9.03 -26.04 -3.17
CA LEU A 61 7.64 -25.75 -3.51
C LEU A 61 7.07 -24.78 -2.48
N VAL A 62 6.15 -23.92 -2.91
CA VAL A 62 5.36 -23.10 -1.99
C VAL A 62 3.99 -23.72 -1.89
N SER A 63 3.59 -24.12 -0.69
CA SER A 63 2.23 -24.57 -0.42
C SER A 63 1.26 -23.40 -0.56
N TYR A 64 0.01 -23.70 -0.90
CA TYR A 64 -1.06 -22.71 -0.95
C TYR A 64 -1.21 -21.93 0.36
N THR A 65 -1.09 -22.62 1.50
CA THR A 65 -1.19 -21.99 2.83
C THR A 65 -0.02 -21.05 3.12
N GLU A 66 1.18 -21.39 2.64
CA GLU A 66 2.38 -20.56 2.77
C GLU A 66 2.27 -19.31 1.88
N ALA A 67 1.78 -19.45 0.65
CA ALA A 67 1.52 -18.33 -0.25
C ALA A 67 0.49 -17.36 0.34
N VAL A 68 -0.61 -17.87 0.91
CA VAL A 68 -1.64 -17.03 1.55
C VAL A 68 -1.07 -16.33 2.79
N THR A 69 -0.29 -17.03 3.61
CA THR A 69 0.35 -16.45 4.80
C THR A 69 1.32 -15.33 4.40
N LEU A 70 2.10 -15.55 3.35
CA LEU A 70 3.01 -14.55 2.80
C LEU A 70 2.24 -13.32 2.29
N LEU A 71 1.21 -13.50 1.47
CA LEU A 71 0.42 -12.38 0.93
C LEU A 71 -0.36 -11.61 2.02
N ARG A 72 -0.68 -12.27 3.14
CA ARG A 72 -1.30 -11.65 4.30
C ARG A 72 -0.29 -11.01 5.25
N HIS A 73 1.01 -11.23 5.10
CA HIS A 73 1.98 -10.69 6.04
C HIS A 73 2.05 -9.15 5.98
N SER A 74 2.19 -8.49 7.13
CA SER A 74 2.19 -7.02 7.24
C SER A 74 3.36 -6.37 6.51
N TYR A 75 4.49 -7.08 6.39
CA TYR A 75 5.66 -6.65 5.62
C TYR A 75 5.30 -6.31 4.16
N PHE A 76 4.39 -7.07 3.55
CA PHE A 76 3.94 -6.86 2.18
C PHE A 76 2.76 -5.87 2.08
N ARG A 77 2.32 -5.32 3.21
CA ARG A 77 1.25 -4.34 3.31
C ARG A 77 1.73 -3.13 4.11
N PRO A 78 2.70 -2.36 3.57
CA PRO A 78 3.23 -1.19 4.27
C PRO A 78 2.10 -0.19 4.54
N ARG A 79 1.87 0.08 5.82
CA ARG A 79 0.90 1.07 6.30
C ARG A 79 1.67 2.15 7.04
N ASP A 80 1.48 3.40 6.63
CA ASP A 80 1.96 4.56 7.36
C ASP A 80 0.78 5.08 8.20
N GLU A 81 0.80 4.82 9.51
CA GLU A 81 -0.27 5.23 10.43
C GLU A 81 -0.17 6.72 10.82
N GLY A 82 1.00 7.34 10.68
CA GLY A 82 1.23 8.74 11.02
C GLY A 82 0.82 9.72 9.91
N ARG A 83 0.44 9.21 8.74
CA ARG A 83 0.16 10.02 7.56
C ARG A 83 -1.31 10.38 7.46
N ASN A 84 -1.56 11.69 7.47
CA ASN A 84 -2.90 12.25 7.33
C ASN A 84 -3.07 12.88 5.95
N PHE A 85 -4.27 12.76 5.40
CA PHE A 85 -4.65 13.38 4.14
C PHE A 85 -5.88 14.25 4.37
N VAL A 86 -5.84 15.45 3.81
CA VAL A 86 -6.93 16.43 3.93
C VAL A 86 -7.25 16.94 2.54
N MET A 87 -8.54 16.95 2.20
CA MET A 87 -9.02 17.64 1.02
C MET A 87 -9.26 19.09 1.36
N ILE A 88 -8.71 19.98 0.56
CA ILE A 88 -8.82 21.43 0.72
C ILE A 88 -9.34 22.04 -0.57
N SER A 89 -9.96 23.22 -0.45
CA SER A 89 -10.36 24.01 -1.60
C SER A 89 -9.15 24.59 -2.34
N LEU A 90 -9.35 25.03 -3.59
CA LEU A 90 -8.29 25.67 -4.37
C LEU A 90 -7.76 26.96 -3.72
N ALA A 91 -8.63 27.73 -3.06
CA ALA A 91 -8.24 28.94 -2.35
C ALA A 91 -7.34 28.65 -1.13
N GLU A 92 -7.65 27.59 -0.38
CA GLU A 92 -6.81 27.10 0.71
C GLU A 92 -5.48 26.54 0.18
N ALA A 93 -5.51 25.83 -0.95
CA ALA A 93 -4.30 25.30 -1.59
C ALA A 93 -3.35 26.42 -2.05
N GLU A 94 -3.87 27.49 -2.65
CA GLU A 94 -3.07 28.66 -3.02
C GLU A 94 -2.44 29.32 -1.78
N THR A 95 -3.21 29.45 -0.70
CA THR A 95 -2.73 30.01 0.57
C THR A 95 -1.61 29.15 1.15
N LEU A 96 -1.79 27.82 1.16
CA LEU A 96 -0.79 26.89 1.68
C LEU A 96 0.47 26.89 0.82
N ARG A 97 0.33 26.97 -0.51
CA ARG A 97 1.45 27.16 -1.45
C ARG A 97 2.23 28.44 -1.14
N ARG A 98 1.55 29.57 -0.95
CA ARG A 98 2.19 30.84 -0.56
C ARG A 98 2.95 30.69 0.75
N ILE A 99 2.37 30.05 1.77
CA ILE A 99 3.03 29.82 3.06
C ILE A 99 4.30 28.97 2.88
N MET A 100 4.23 27.87 2.11
CA MET A 100 5.39 27.01 1.85
C MET A 100 6.52 27.77 1.16
N HIS A 101 6.22 28.60 0.16
CA HIS A 101 7.22 29.43 -0.51
C HIS A 101 7.78 30.56 0.39
N CYS A 102 6.96 31.19 1.22
CA CYS A 102 7.44 32.19 2.19
C CYS A 102 8.32 31.57 3.29
N ARG A 103 8.15 30.29 3.58
CA ARG A 103 8.91 29.53 4.58
C ARG A 103 9.96 28.61 3.96
N LEU A 104 10.43 28.91 2.75
CA LEU A 104 11.45 28.10 2.09
C LEU A 104 12.67 27.91 3.02
N SER A 105 13.08 26.66 3.22
CA SER A 105 14.16 26.25 4.14
C SER A 105 13.90 26.48 5.64
N ARG A 106 12.64 26.69 6.04
CA ARG A 106 12.22 26.77 7.45
C ARG A 106 11.11 25.74 7.71
N PRO A 107 10.98 25.24 8.94
CA PRO A 107 9.88 24.36 9.27
C PRO A 107 8.52 25.05 9.05
N LEU A 108 7.57 24.31 8.50
CA LEU A 108 6.23 24.83 8.24
C LEU A 108 5.55 25.29 9.53
N LEU A 109 5.63 24.46 10.57
CA LEU A 109 5.16 24.74 11.92
C LEU A 109 6.37 24.91 12.85
N SER A 110 6.43 26.04 13.56
CA SER A 110 7.53 26.33 14.49
C SER A 110 7.52 25.40 15.71
N GLU A 111 6.35 24.95 16.14
CA GLU A 111 6.18 24.07 17.30
C GLU A 111 6.47 22.59 16.97
N GLN A 112 6.35 22.20 15.71
CA GLN A 112 6.57 20.83 15.24
C GLN A 112 7.41 20.83 13.96
N PRO A 113 8.75 20.87 14.07
CA PRO A 113 9.63 20.95 12.91
C PRO A 113 9.62 19.70 12.01
N GLY A 114 9.11 18.57 12.52
CA GLY A 114 8.96 17.33 11.75
C GLY A 114 7.69 17.27 10.88
N ALA A 115 6.78 18.24 11.00
CA ALA A 115 5.55 18.25 10.22
C ALA A 115 5.83 18.68 8.77
N THR A 116 5.91 17.70 7.88
CA THR A 116 6.08 17.92 6.44
C THR A 116 4.77 17.73 5.70
N VAL A 117 4.51 18.56 4.70
CA VAL A 117 3.30 18.47 3.86
C VAL A 117 3.65 18.52 2.39
N ALA A 118 2.78 17.95 1.57
CA ALA A 118 2.85 18.05 0.13
C ALA A 118 1.44 18.32 -0.42
N LEU A 119 1.35 19.23 -1.38
CA LEU A 119 0.14 19.52 -2.12
C LEU A 119 0.05 18.63 -3.35
N ARG A 120 -1.10 17.99 -3.53
CA ARG A 120 -1.38 17.13 -4.68
C ARG A 120 -2.60 17.61 -5.44
N CYS A 121 -2.56 17.48 -6.76
CA CYS A 121 -3.68 17.83 -7.62
C CYS A 121 -4.47 16.58 -8.01
N VAL A 122 -5.66 16.40 -7.43
CA VAL A 122 -6.55 15.26 -7.70
C VAL A 122 -6.91 15.16 -9.19
N LEU A 123 -7.21 16.28 -9.82
CA LEU A 123 -7.63 16.38 -11.23
C LEU A 123 -6.51 16.05 -12.22
N SER A 124 -5.24 16.25 -11.83
CA SER A 124 -4.08 16.04 -12.70
C SER A 124 -3.44 14.66 -12.54
N ASN A 125 -4.21 13.64 -12.13
CA ASN A 125 -3.71 12.29 -11.81
C ASN A 125 -2.81 12.23 -10.55
N ASN A 126 -3.14 13.05 -9.54
CA ASN A 126 -2.50 13.06 -8.22
C ASN A 126 -0.98 13.35 -8.12
N PRO A 127 -0.34 14.13 -9.03
CA PRO A 127 1.05 14.52 -8.89
C PRO A 127 1.22 15.46 -7.69
N ILE A 128 2.41 15.46 -7.11
CA ILE A 128 2.83 16.47 -6.14
C ILE A 128 3.16 17.75 -6.90
N PHE A 129 2.55 18.87 -6.52
CA PHE A 129 2.82 20.18 -7.11
C PHE A 129 3.86 20.95 -6.30
N ASP A 130 3.74 20.93 -4.98
CA ASP A 130 4.65 21.60 -4.07
C ASP A 130 4.79 20.76 -2.80
N GLU A 131 5.97 20.76 -2.21
CA GLU A 131 6.27 20.02 -0.99
C GLU A 131 7.20 20.82 -0.07
N THR A 132 7.08 20.58 1.22
CA THR A 132 8.02 21.10 2.21
C THR A 132 9.32 20.30 2.21
N GLN A 133 10.40 20.92 2.68
CA GLN A 133 11.68 20.25 2.84
C GLN A 133 11.58 18.99 3.71
N GLY A 134 12.15 17.88 3.24
CA GLY A 134 12.16 16.61 3.97
C GLY A 134 10.88 15.79 3.84
N PHE A 135 9.94 16.20 2.98
CA PHE A 135 8.77 15.37 2.68
C PHE A 135 9.19 14.03 2.07
N SER A 136 8.66 12.94 2.61
CA SER A 136 8.81 11.59 2.08
C SER A 136 7.49 11.07 1.54
N GLY A 137 7.53 10.42 0.38
CA GLY A 137 6.36 9.74 -0.20
C GLY A 137 5.89 8.59 0.69
N GLY A 138 4.57 8.48 0.87
CA GLY A 138 3.97 7.36 1.60
C GLY A 138 3.77 6.11 0.73
N PRO A 139 3.24 5.03 1.32
CA PRO A 139 2.83 3.83 0.59
C PRO A 139 1.91 4.16 -0.60
N LYS A 140 2.17 3.51 -1.74
CA LYS A 140 1.41 3.74 -2.97
C LYS A 140 -0.06 3.34 -2.82
N PHE A 141 -0.33 2.25 -2.11
CA PHE A 141 -1.71 1.81 -1.85
C PHE A 141 -2.52 2.88 -1.10
N GLN A 142 -2.00 3.42 0.01
CA GLN A 142 -2.66 4.49 0.76
C GLN A 142 -2.85 5.75 -0.09
N THR A 143 -1.83 6.11 -0.87
CA THR A 143 -1.89 7.27 -1.78
C THR A 143 -2.97 7.08 -2.85
N SER A 144 -3.09 5.87 -3.41
CA SER A 144 -4.12 5.51 -4.38
C SER A 144 -5.51 5.50 -3.75
N MET A 145 -5.64 4.93 -2.55
CA MET A 145 -6.89 4.90 -1.77
C MET A 145 -7.44 6.31 -1.59
N VAL A 146 -6.61 7.24 -1.10
CA VAL A 146 -6.99 8.63 -0.91
C VAL A 146 -7.34 9.32 -2.21
N HIS A 147 -6.57 9.07 -3.29
CA HIS A 147 -6.88 9.66 -4.60
C HIS A 147 -8.26 9.22 -5.10
N GLN A 148 -8.59 7.93 -5.02
CA GLN A 148 -9.90 7.46 -5.47
C GLN A 148 -11.02 7.97 -4.56
N THR A 149 -10.83 8.02 -3.25
CA THR A 149 -11.81 8.63 -2.33
C THR A 149 -12.02 10.11 -2.64
N ALA A 150 -10.95 10.85 -2.94
CA ALA A 150 -11.05 12.27 -3.30
C ALA A 150 -11.82 12.48 -4.61
N ARG A 151 -11.56 11.65 -5.64
CA ARG A 151 -12.33 11.66 -6.89
C ARG A 151 -13.81 11.34 -6.67
N PHE A 152 -14.10 10.44 -5.73
CA PHE A 152 -15.48 10.06 -5.39
C PHE A 152 -16.22 11.21 -4.71
N LEU A 153 -15.56 11.89 -3.77
CA LEU A 153 -16.10 13.09 -3.11
C LEU A 153 -16.28 14.26 -4.09
N ASP A 154 -15.45 14.33 -5.13
CA ASP A 154 -15.56 15.28 -6.25
C ASP A 154 -16.59 14.84 -7.32
N CYS A 155 -17.43 13.82 -7.03
CA CYS A 155 -18.48 13.30 -7.90
C CYS A 155 -17.98 12.81 -9.28
N GLN A 156 -16.72 12.42 -9.40
CA GLN A 156 -16.21 11.81 -10.63
C GLN A 156 -16.80 10.42 -10.79
N THR A 157 -17.25 10.08 -12.00
CA THR A 157 -17.92 8.81 -12.30
C THR A 157 -17.05 7.82 -13.07
N PHE A 158 -16.00 8.31 -13.73
CA PHE A 158 -15.17 7.48 -14.61
C PHE A 158 -14.01 6.83 -13.84
N TYR A 159 -14.16 5.56 -13.47
CA TYR A 159 -13.10 4.76 -12.84
C TYR A 159 -12.73 3.57 -13.69
N LYS A 160 -11.47 3.17 -13.61
CA LYS A 160 -11.03 1.85 -14.09
C LYS A 160 -11.37 0.76 -13.06
N GLU A 161 -11.43 -0.50 -13.49
CA GLU A 161 -11.79 -1.63 -12.62
C GLU A 161 -10.86 -1.76 -11.39
N ASN A 162 -9.56 -1.54 -11.59
CA ASN A 162 -8.58 -1.54 -10.50
C ASN A 162 -8.78 -0.36 -9.55
N GLU A 163 -9.13 0.83 -10.06
CA GLU A 163 -9.40 2.02 -9.25
C GLU A 163 -10.69 1.85 -8.42
N LEU A 164 -11.73 1.24 -8.99
CA LEU A 164 -12.96 0.88 -8.27
C LEU A 164 -12.68 -0.10 -7.14
N SER A 165 -11.84 -1.11 -7.38
CA SER A 165 -11.47 -2.08 -6.36
C SER A 165 -10.78 -1.41 -5.17
N VAL A 166 -9.91 -0.43 -5.44
CA VAL A 166 -9.25 0.37 -4.40
C VAL A 166 -10.25 1.28 -3.67
N LEU A 167 -11.17 1.92 -4.39
CA LEU A 167 -12.23 2.75 -3.80
C LEU A 167 -13.17 1.94 -2.90
N LEU A 168 -13.58 0.75 -3.33
CA LEU A 168 -14.45 -0.13 -2.54
C LEU A 168 -13.76 -0.53 -1.24
N ARG A 169 -12.47 -0.88 -1.29
CA ARG A 169 -11.66 -1.14 -0.09
C ARG A 169 -11.47 0.11 0.77
N ALA A 170 -11.56 1.31 0.18
CA ALA A 170 -11.47 2.55 0.93
C ALA A 170 -12.74 2.85 1.74
N LEU A 171 -13.90 2.56 1.15
CA LEU A 171 -15.23 2.84 1.72
C LEU A 171 -15.70 1.74 2.66
N GLN A 172 -15.47 0.48 2.28
CA GLN A 172 -15.72 -0.66 3.15
C GLN A 172 -14.61 -0.66 4.19
N HIS A 173 -14.96 -0.74 5.49
CA HIS A 173 -13.96 -0.85 6.54
C HIS A 173 -12.96 -1.93 6.16
N ASP A 174 -11.67 -1.58 6.21
CA ASP A 174 -10.49 -2.35 5.79
C ASP A 174 -10.37 -3.67 6.60
N GLN A 175 -11.34 -4.56 6.40
CA GLN A 175 -11.40 -5.92 6.91
C GLN A 175 -11.00 -6.81 5.74
N PRO A 176 -9.73 -7.24 5.69
CA PRO A 176 -9.30 -8.24 4.73
C PRO A 176 -9.84 -9.58 5.21
N PHE A 177 -10.98 -10.02 4.65
CA PHE A 177 -11.60 -11.35 4.79
C PHE A 177 -11.24 -12.16 6.06
#